data_AF-A0A3N1VSS3-F1
#
_entry.id   AF-A0A3N1VSS3-F1
#
_cell.length_a   1.000
_cell.length_b   1.000
_cell.length_c   1.000
_cell.angle_alpha   90.00
_cell.angle_beta   90.00
_cell.angle_gamma   90.00
#
_symmetry.space_group_name_H-M   'P 1'
#
loop_
_entity.id
_entity.type
_entity.pdbx_description
1 polymer ?
#
loop_
_entity_poly.entity_id
_entity_poly.type
_entity_poly.pdbx_seq_one_letter_code
_entity_poly.pdbx_strand_id
1 'polypeptide(L)'
;MIFGFNAAEVFQIAVEIEENGKAFYEKVAAKIDDPDVQAIFRDLAQQEVEHQRKFQELKAQLPPQAAQSTVYDPNNEMAHYLKMMADGHVFRTSESVDAKIATIQDAVDALRMAMEFEKDSVIFFLSMQDATEEEKGRQFIGLLVKEEQEHLRRLAVQLKKMTH
;
A
#
# COMPACT_ATOMS: atom_id res chain seq x y z
N MET A 1 21.36 -5.87 -2.85
CA MET A 1 20.65 -4.87 -2.04
C MET A 1 20.98 -5.13 -0.58
N ILE A 2 21.21 -4.08 0.21
CA ILE A 2 21.52 -4.14 1.65
C ILE A 2 20.37 -3.42 2.35
N PHE A 3 19.82 -4.04 3.40
CA PHE A 3 18.69 -3.52 4.16
C PHE A 3 18.99 -3.60 5.65
N GLY A 4 18.55 -2.58 6.39
CA GLY A 4 18.61 -2.54 7.85
C GLY A 4 17.56 -3.42 8.55
N PHE A 5 16.84 -4.26 7.80
CA PHE A 5 15.73 -5.06 8.27
C PHE A 5 15.63 -6.36 7.45
N ASN A 6 14.76 -7.28 7.87
CA ASN A 6 14.39 -8.45 7.07
C ASN A 6 13.63 -8.01 5.81
N ALA A 7 14.38 -7.76 4.74
CA ALA A 7 13.84 -7.24 3.49
C ALA A 7 12.74 -8.14 2.93
N ALA A 8 12.95 -9.45 2.95
CA ALA A 8 11.99 -10.40 2.43
C ALA A 8 10.62 -10.31 3.11
N GLU A 9 10.59 -10.05 4.42
CA GLU A 9 9.35 -9.87 5.20
C GLU A 9 8.66 -8.54 4.88
N VAL A 10 9.40 -7.43 4.84
CA VAL A 10 8.81 -6.11 4.56
C VAL A 10 8.31 -5.99 3.13
N PHE A 11 9.05 -6.53 2.16
CA PHE A 11 8.56 -6.63 0.77
C PHE A 11 7.33 -7.53 0.66
N GLN A 12 7.25 -8.60 1.47
CA GLN A 12 6.05 -9.44 1.52
C GLN A 12 4.85 -8.67 2.08
N ILE A 13 5.04 -7.87 3.12
CA ILE A 13 3.99 -6.99 3.67
C ILE A 13 3.52 -5.98 2.61
N ALA A 14 4.45 -5.37 1.87
CA ALA A 14 4.10 -4.45 0.78
C ALA A 14 3.22 -5.15 -0.27
N VAL A 15 3.59 -6.35 -0.72
CA VAL A 15 2.79 -7.17 -1.65
C VAL A 15 1.39 -7.46 -1.09
N GLU A 16 1.27 -7.75 0.20
CA GLU A 16 -0.03 -7.99 0.86
C GLU A 16 -0.89 -6.74 0.93
N ILE A 17 -0.30 -5.57 1.17
CA ILE A 17 -1.00 -4.28 1.18
C ILE A 17 -1.60 -4.01 -0.21
N GLU A 18 -0.79 -4.17 -1.28
CA GLU A 18 -1.25 -3.98 -2.66
C GLU A 18 -2.35 -4.98 -3.05
N GLU A 19 -2.20 -6.24 -2.65
CA GLU A 19 -3.22 -7.27 -2.90
C GLU A 19 -4.54 -6.92 -2.22
N ASN A 20 -4.49 -6.42 -0.99
CA ASN A 20 -5.65 -6.00 -0.24
C ASN A 20 -6.28 -4.71 -0.83
N GLY A 21 -5.47 -3.76 -1.30
CA GLY A 21 -5.91 -2.56 -2.01
C GLY A 21 -6.68 -2.89 -3.28
N LYS A 22 -6.11 -3.77 -4.11
CA LYS A 22 -6.76 -4.31 -5.30
C LYS A 22 -8.12 -4.93 -4.95
N ALA A 23 -8.14 -5.84 -3.97
CA ALA A 23 -9.36 -6.53 -3.58
C ALA A 23 -10.43 -5.55 -3.06
N PHE A 24 -10.01 -4.53 -2.29
CA PHE A 24 -10.88 -3.46 -1.85
C PHE A 24 -11.49 -2.70 -3.03
N TYR A 25 -10.67 -2.21 -3.96
CA TYR A 25 -11.13 -1.43 -5.10
C TYR A 25 -12.08 -2.22 -6.00
N GLU A 26 -11.76 -3.48 -6.32
CA GLU A 26 -12.62 -4.36 -7.12
C GLU A 26 -13.98 -4.59 -6.46
N LYS A 27 -14.00 -4.89 -5.15
CA LYS A 27 -15.22 -5.18 -4.41
C LYS A 27 -16.10 -3.94 -4.26
N VAL A 28 -15.51 -2.77 -3.98
CA VAL A 28 -16.29 -1.54 -3.82
C VAL A 28 -16.81 -1.04 -5.17
N ALA A 29 -16.03 -1.16 -6.25
CA ALA A 29 -16.51 -0.84 -7.61
C ALA A 29 -17.69 -1.73 -8.05
N ALA A 30 -17.85 -2.93 -7.47
CA ALA A 30 -19.01 -3.79 -7.72
C ALA A 30 -20.23 -3.44 -6.84
N LYS A 31 -20.03 -2.69 -5.74
CA LYS A 31 -21.07 -2.34 -4.76
C LYS A 31 -21.68 -0.96 -4.98
N ILE A 32 -20.91 0.00 -5.49
CA ILE A 32 -21.33 1.40 -5.67
C ILE A 32 -21.94 1.61 -7.06
N ASP A 33 -23.05 2.34 -7.16
CA ASP A 33 -23.74 2.61 -8.44
C ASP A 33 -23.22 3.85 -9.20
N ASP A 34 -22.43 4.71 -8.55
CA ASP A 34 -21.88 5.92 -9.16
C ASP A 34 -20.83 5.58 -10.23
N PRO A 35 -21.07 5.90 -11.52
CA PRO A 35 -20.21 5.48 -12.62
C PRO A 35 -18.83 6.12 -12.60
N ASP A 36 -18.71 7.36 -12.10
CA ASP A 36 -17.42 8.05 -12.03
C ASP A 36 -16.55 7.42 -10.95
N VAL A 37 -17.13 7.08 -9.80
CA VAL A 37 -16.44 6.40 -8.70
C VAL A 37 -16.07 4.96 -9.09
N GLN A 38 -16.96 4.22 -9.75
CA GLN A 38 -16.65 2.90 -10.30
C GLN A 38 -15.45 2.96 -11.26
N ALA A 39 -15.41 3.95 -12.16
CA ALA A 39 -14.33 4.10 -13.12
C ALA A 39 -12.99 4.37 -12.43
N ILE A 40 -12.97 5.26 -11.42
CA ILE A 40 -11.76 5.52 -10.64
C ILE A 40 -11.30 4.25 -9.93
N PHE A 41 -12.19 3.53 -9.24
CA PHE A 41 -11.79 2.36 -8.45
C PHE A 41 -11.31 1.21 -9.33
N ARG A 42 -11.91 0.99 -10.50
CA ARG A 42 -11.41 -0.01 -11.46
C ARG A 42 -10.03 0.34 -12.00
N ASP A 43 -9.76 1.62 -12.24
CA ASP A 43 -8.45 2.08 -12.68
C ASP A 43 -7.41 1.92 -11.56
N LEU A 44 -7.73 2.32 -10.32
CA LEU A 44 -6.86 2.13 -9.16
C LEU A 44 -6.53 0.65 -8.95
N ALA A 45 -7.53 -0.24 -8.98
CA ALA A 45 -7.31 -1.69 -8.89
C ALA A 45 -6.32 -2.24 -9.93
N GLN A 46 -6.27 -1.67 -11.14
CA GLN A 46 -5.29 -2.06 -12.16
C GLN A 46 -3.89 -1.55 -11.84
N GLN A 47 -3.77 -0.38 -11.21
CA GLN A 47 -2.49 0.17 -10.76
C GLN A 47 -1.90 -0.68 -9.62
N GLU A 48 -2.72 -1.14 -8.67
CA GLU A 48 -2.27 -2.03 -7.58
C GLU A 48 -1.70 -3.35 -8.10
N VAL A 49 -2.22 -3.88 -9.22
CA VAL A 49 -1.65 -5.07 -9.86
C VAL A 49 -0.21 -4.81 -10.33
N GLU A 50 0.04 -3.64 -10.91
CA GLU A 50 1.40 -3.26 -11.33
C GLU A 50 2.31 -2.99 -10.13
N HIS A 51 1.79 -2.40 -9.06
CA HIS A 51 2.54 -2.21 -7.80
C HIS A 51 2.91 -3.53 -7.16
N GLN A 52 1.97 -4.47 -7.08
CA GLN A 52 2.20 -5.82 -6.59
C GLN A 52 3.31 -6.50 -7.40
N ARG A 53 3.23 -6.43 -8.74
CA ARG A 53 4.27 -6.99 -9.64
C ARG A 53 5.63 -6.36 -9.39
N LYS A 54 5.66 -5.03 -9.30
CA LYS A 54 6.85 -4.21 -8.99
C LYS A 54 7.51 -4.65 -7.67
N PHE A 55 6.74 -4.83 -6.59
CA PHE A 55 7.27 -5.31 -5.31
C PHE A 55 7.74 -6.77 -5.36
N GLN A 56 7.04 -7.65 -6.07
CA GLN A 56 7.47 -9.04 -6.28
C GLN A 56 8.80 -9.12 -7.03
N GLU A 57 8.99 -8.29 -8.05
CA GLU A 57 10.25 -8.20 -8.80
C GLU A 57 11.41 -7.74 -7.93
N LEU A 58 11.18 -6.73 -7.07
CA LEU A 58 12.19 -6.31 -6.11
C LEU A 58 12.51 -7.42 -5.11
N LYS A 59 11.49 -8.08 -4.58
CA LYS A 59 11.65 -9.22 -3.67
C LYS A 59 12.48 -10.34 -4.31
N ALA A 60 12.27 -10.63 -5.59
CA ALA A 60 13.01 -11.66 -6.32
C ALA A 60 14.49 -11.30 -6.57
N GLN A 61 14.82 -10.01 -6.62
CA GLN A 61 16.18 -9.52 -6.77
C GLN A 61 16.96 -9.46 -5.44
N LEU A 62 16.31 -9.76 -4.32
CA LEU A 62 16.95 -9.84 -3.01
C LEU A 62 18.00 -10.96 -3.01
N PRO A 63 19.24 -10.69 -2.57
CA PRO A 63 20.22 -11.76 -2.40
C PRO A 63 19.72 -12.76 -1.35
N PRO A 64 20.14 -14.03 -1.37
CA PRO A 64 19.74 -15.03 -0.37
C PRO A 64 20.00 -14.57 1.08
N GLN A 65 21.01 -13.73 1.27
CA GLN A 65 21.39 -13.13 2.55
C GLN A 65 20.49 -11.98 3.00
N ALA A 66 19.60 -11.44 2.15
CA ALA A 66 18.67 -10.36 2.52
C ALA A 66 17.46 -10.85 3.34
N ALA A 67 17.34 -12.17 3.55
CA ALA A 67 16.49 -12.74 4.61
C ALA A 67 17.17 -12.65 6.00
N GLN A 68 18.43 -12.23 6.06
CA GLN A 68 19.18 -11.94 7.28
C GLN A 68 19.47 -10.44 7.30
N SER A 69 19.22 -9.75 8.41
CA SER A 69 19.54 -8.32 8.54
C SER A 69 21.02 -8.12 8.21
N THR A 70 21.31 -7.32 7.18
CA THR A 70 22.70 -7.05 6.73
C THR A 70 23.38 -5.95 7.55
N VAL A 71 22.64 -5.34 8.48
CA VAL A 71 23.08 -4.30 9.41
C VAL A 71 23.07 -4.88 10.83
N TYR A 72 24.03 -4.47 11.66
CA TYR A 72 24.05 -4.81 13.09
C TYR A 72 22.87 -4.13 13.79
N ASP A 73 21.73 -4.82 13.82
CA ASP A 73 20.53 -4.46 14.58
C ASP A 73 20.27 -5.57 15.62
N PRO A 74 20.98 -5.55 16.77
CA PRO A 74 20.90 -6.62 17.77
C PRO A 74 19.51 -6.77 18.39
N ASN A 75 18.65 -5.74 18.24
CA ASN A 75 17.30 -5.69 18.80
C ASN A 75 16.20 -5.79 17.73
N ASN A 76 16.56 -5.87 16.44
CA ASN A 76 15.64 -5.89 15.30
C ASN A 76 14.64 -4.70 15.29
N GLU A 77 15.06 -3.54 15.82
CA GLU A 77 14.22 -2.36 16.05
C GLU A 77 13.59 -1.83 14.76
N MET A 78 14.33 -1.86 13.65
CA MET A 78 13.82 -1.36 12.37
C MET A 78 12.73 -2.25 11.80
N ALA A 79 12.93 -3.57 11.85
CA ALA A 79 11.93 -4.53 11.41
C ALA A 79 10.67 -4.46 12.29
N HIS A 80 10.82 -4.29 13.61
CA HIS A 80 9.70 -4.06 14.52
C HIS A 80 8.94 -2.78 14.21
N TYR A 81 9.65 -1.68 13.95
CA TYR A 81 9.04 -0.42 13.55
C TYR A 81 8.23 -0.57 12.25
N LEU A 82 8.81 -1.14 11.20
CA LEU A 82 8.13 -1.37 9.92
C LEU A 82 6.90 -2.26 10.07
N LYS A 83 7.01 -3.31 10.90
CA LYS A 83 5.88 -4.17 11.22
C LYS A 83 4.78 -3.41 11.96
N MET A 84 5.12 -2.58 12.95
CA MET A 84 4.13 -1.76 13.66
C MET A 84 3.43 -0.76 12.73
N MET A 85 4.17 -0.16 11.80
CA MET A 85 3.59 0.73 10.78
C MET A 85 2.64 -0.01 9.86
N ALA A 86 3.00 -1.23 9.43
CA ALA A 86 2.12 -2.09 8.65
C ALA A 86 0.88 -2.52 9.45
N ASP A 87 1.04 -2.90 10.72
CA ASP A 87 -0.07 -3.36 11.57
C ASP A 87 -1.09 -2.23 11.85
N GLY A 88 -0.66 -0.97 11.76
CA GLY A 88 -1.54 0.21 11.81
C GLY A 88 -2.34 0.47 10.53
N HIS A 89 -2.04 -0.23 9.43
CA HIS A 89 -2.64 -0.04 8.13
C HIS A 89 -4.09 -0.56 8.09
N VAL A 90 -5.02 0.26 7.58
CA VAL A 90 -6.45 -0.07 7.55
C VAL A 90 -6.76 -1.43 6.89
N PHE A 91 -5.99 -1.80 5.86
CA PHE A 91 -6.10 -3.08 5.15
C PHE A 91 -4.89 -4.00 5.36
N ARG A 92 -4.48 -4.20 6.62
CA ARG A 92 -3.41 -5.16 6.93
C ARG A 92 -3.80 -6.61 6.59
N THR A 93 -5.07 -6.98 6.72
CA THR A 93 -5.56 -8.35 6.48
C THR A 93 -6.78 -8.34 5.56
N SER A 94 -6.99 -9.44 4.83
CA SER A 94 -8.19 -9.61 4.00
C SER A 94 -9.49 -9.57 4.82
N GLU A 95 -9.46 -10.05 6.06
CA GLU A 95 -10.58 -9.94 7.00
C GLU A 95 -10.90 -8.48 7.34
N SER A 96 -9.88 -7.63 7.49
CA SER A 96 -10.11 -6.20 7.74
C SER A 96 -10.69 -5.50 6.51
N VAL A 97 -10.32 -5.92 5.30
CA VAL A 97 -10.91 -5.43 4.04
C VAL A 97 -12.42 -5.71 4.00
N ASP A 98 -12.85 -6.96 4.20
CA ASP A 98 -14.27 -7.32 4.13
C ASP A 98 -15.10 -6.63 5.23
N ALA A 99 -14.56 -6.55 6.44
CA ALA A 99 -15.21 -5.85 7.55
C ALA A 99 -15.41 -4.35 7.24
N LYS A 100 -14.42 -3.71 6.63
CA LYS A 100 -14.46 -2.29 6.25
C LYS A 100 -15.41 -2.05 5.06
N ILE A 101 -15.43 -2.93 4.06
CA ILE A 101 -16.38 -2.84 2.94
C ILE A 101 -17.83 -2.96 3.42
N ALA A 102 -18.08 -3.77 4.46
CA ALA A 102 -19.41 -3.92 5.04
C ALA A 102 -19.95 -2.61 5.65
N THR A 103 -19.08 -1.70 6.10
CA THR A 103 -19.51 -0.41 6.67
C THR A 103 -19.80 0.66 5.61
N ILE A 104 -19.37 0.47 4.36
CA ILE A 104 -19.59 1.44 3.27
C ILE A 104 -21.08 1.46 2.90
N GLN A 105 -21.71 2.63 3.03
CA GLN A 105 -23.12 2.83 2.69
C GLN A 105 -23.30 3.47 1.32
N ASP A 106 -22.39 4.38 0.95
CA ASP A 106 -22.48 5.14 -0.28
C ASP A 106 -21.08 5.41 -0.89
N ALA A 107 -21.09 6.13 -2.01
CA ALA A 107 -19.88 6.52 -2.74
C ALA A 107 -18.97 7.47 -1.94
N VAL A 108 -19.53 8.29 -1.04
CA VAL A 108 -18.77 9.22 -0.21
C VAL A 108 -17.98 8.46 0.85
N ASP A 109 -18.61 7.48 1.50
CA ASP A 109 -17.95 6.57 2.44
C ASP A 109 -16.84 5.76 1.76
N ALA A 110 -17.11 5.24 0.56
CA ALA A 110 -16.14 4.50 -0.25
C ALA A 110 -14.90 5.35 -0.54
N LEU A 111 -15.08 6.59 -0.99
CA LEU A 111 -13.98 7.51 -1.29
C LEU A 111 -13.19 7.88 -0.03
N ARG A 112 -13.85 8.12 1.10
CA ARG A 112 -13.17 8.42 2.37
C ARG A 112 -12.31 7.26 2.83
N MET A 113 -12.82 6.04 2.70
CA MET A 113 -12.10 4.82 3.07
C MET A 113 -10.91 4.56 2.15
N ALA A 114 -11.09 4.73 0.83
CA ALA A 114 -9.99 4.68 -0.12
C ALA A 114 -8.89 5.70 0.23
N MET A 115 -9.28 6.93 0.57
CA MET A 115 -8.32 7.95 1.00
C MET A 115 -7.61 7.64 2.33
N GLU A 116 -8.22 6.87 3.22
CA GLU A 116 -7.57 6.38 4.45
C GLU A 116 -6.51 5.33 4.09
N PHE A 117 -6.89 4.36 3.25
CA PHE A 117 -5.98 3.36 2.70
C PHE A 117 -4.75 3.99 2.04
N GLU A 118 -4.95 4.92 1.09
CA GLU A 118 -3.83 5.56 0.38
C GLU A 118 -2.86 6.30 1.32
N LYS A 119 -3.39 6.93 2.38
CA LYS A 119 -2.54 7.61 3.36
C LYS A 119 -1.70 6.62 4.15
N ASP A 120 -2.30 5.52 4.57
CA ASP A 120 -1.60 4.48 5.30
C ASP A 120 -0.51 3.83 4.42
N SER A 121 -0.81 3.56 3.14
CA SER A 121 0.14 3.05 2.15
C SER A 121 1.32 4.00 1.97
N VAL A 122 1.05 5.30 1.76
CA VAL A 122 2.10 6.33 1.65
C VAL A 122 3.00 6.35 2.88
N ILE A 123 2.41 6.31 4.09
CA ILE A 123 3.18 6.33 5.34
C ILE A 123 4.07 5.09 5.44
N PHE A 124 3.53 3.90 5.17
CA PHE A 124 4.28 2.66 5.22
C PHE A 124 5.44 2.65 4.20
N PHE A 125 5.19 3.07 2.96
CA PHE A 125 6.22 3.12 1.93
C PHE A 125 7.29 4.18 2.21
N LEU A 126 6.95 5.31 2.82
CA LEU A 126 7.95 6.27 3.29
C LEU A 126 8.86 5.68 4.38
N SER A 127 8.29 4.96 5.35
CA SER A 127 9.07 4.24 6.37
C SER A 127 9.98 3.18 5.74
N MET A 128 9.47 2.43 4.76
CA MET A 128 10.25 1.45 4.01
C MET A 128 11.38 2.08 3.19
N GLN A 129 11.12 3.24 2.58
CA GLN A 129 12.11 4.00 1.82
C GLN A 129 13.25 4.48 2.71
N ASP A 130 12.93 5.02 3.90
CA ASP A 130 13.92 5.49 4.87
C ASP A 130 14.80 4.35 5.40
N ALA A 131 14.19 3.19 5.63
CA ALA A 131 14.89 1.99 6.07
C ALA A 131 15.75 1.31 4.98
N THR A 132 15.58 1.69 3.71
CA THR A 132 16.30 1.10 2.58
C THR A 132 17.62 1.84 2.35
N GLU A 133 18.75 1.14 2.46
CA GLU A 133 20.07 1.78 2.32
C GLU A 133 20.49 1.97 0.86
N GLU A 134 20.09 1.03 -0.01
CA GLU A 134 20.48 1.00 -1.42
C GLU A 134 19.71 2.04 -2.24
N GLU A 135 20.43 2.79 -3.07
CA GLU A 135 19.87 3.96 -3.76
C GLU A 135 18.77 3.60 -4.78
N LYS A 136 18.93 2.53 -5.55
CA LYS A 136 17.92 2.13 -6.55
C LYS A 136 16.61 1.68 -5.89
N GLY A 137 16.70 0.90 -4.82
CA GLY A 137 15.56 0.51 -4.00
C GLY A 137 14.82 1.73 -3.44
N ARG A 138 15.56 2.69 -2.87
CA ARG A 138 14.97 3.96 -2.40
C ARG A 138 14.29 4.75 -3.51
N GLN A 139 14.92 4.86 -4.68
CA GLN A 139 14.36 5.59 -5.81
C GLN A 139 13.06 4.92 -6.28
N PHE A 140 13.05 3.59 -6.35
CA PHE A 140 11.87 2.84 -6.76
C PHE A 140 10.70 2.99 -5.79
N ILE A 141 10.94 2.80 -4.49
CA ILE A 141 9.91 3.02 -3.46
C ILE A 141 9.42 4.47 -3.51
N GLY A 142 10.32 5.42 -3.75
CA GLY A 142 9.96 6.83 -3.93
C GLY A 142 9.05 7.09 -5.13
N LEU A 143 9.16 6.32 -6.21
CA LEU A 143 8.22 6.40 -7.34
C LEU A 143 6.84 5.87 -6.96
N LEU A 144 6.76 4.76 -6.22
CA LEU A 144 5.49 4.23 -5.70
C LEU A 144 4.82 5.23 -4.75
N VAL A 145 5.56 5.81 -3.82
CA VAL A 145 5.05 6.90 -2.96
C VAL A 145 4.44 8.05 -3.77
N LYS A 146 5.00 8.37 -4.95
CA LYS A 146 4.45 9.40 -5.83
C LYS A 146 3.17 8.95 -6.54
N GLU A 147 3.08 7.67 -6.91
CA GLU A 147 1.89 7.06 -7.48
C GLU A 147 0.73 7.06 -6.45
N GLU A 148 0.94 6.61 -5.21
CA GLU A 148 -0.09 6.66 -4.15
C GLU A 148 -0.52 8.09 -3.79
N GLN A 149 0.42 9.04 -3.79
CA GLN A 149 0.09 10.46 -3.61
C GLN A 149 -0.85 10.98 -4.72
N GLU A 150 -0.68 10.50 -5.94
CA GLU A 150 -1.55 10.85 -7.06
C GLU A 150 -2.92 10.14 -6.94
N HIS A 151 -2.96 8.90 -6.49
CA HIS A 151 -4.21 8.19 -6.16
C HIS A 151 -5.02 8.98 -5.13
N LEU A 152 -4.39 9.33 -4.00
CA LEU A 152 -5.00 10.14 -2.95
C LEU A 152 -5.53 11.47 -3.50
N ARG A 153 -4.79 12.14 -4.38
CA ARG A 153 -5.22 13.39 -5.02
C ARG A 153 -6.47 13.19 -5.87
N ARG A 154 -6.51 12.13 -6.69
CA ARG A 154 -7.65 11.80 -7.56
C ARG A 154 -8.91 11.52 -6.73
N LEU A 155 -8.77 10.71 -5.68
CA LEU A 155 -9.84 10.40 -4.73
C LEU A 155 -10.36 11.66 -4.04
N ALA A 156 -9.46 12.52 -3.54
CA ALA A 156 -9.83 13.77 -2.88
C ALA A 156 -10.58 14.74 -3.81
N VAL A 157 -10.16 14.83 -5.07
CA VAL A 157 -10.85 15.65 -6.09
C VAL A 157 -12.25 15.10 -6.36
N GLN A 158 -12.41 13.78 -6.48
CA GLN A 158 -13.72 13.18 -6.70
C GLN A 158 -14.63 13.38 -5.48
N LEU A 159 -14.14 13.15 -4.27
CA LEU A 159 -14.89 13.38 -3.04
C LEU A 159 -15.39 14.83 -2.96
N LYS A 160 -14.52 15.79 -3.26
CA LYS A 160 -14.88 17.21 -3.25
C LYS A 160 -16.04 17.54 -4.21
N LYS A 161 -16.11 16.89 -5.39
CA LYS A 161 -17.21 17.08 -6.35
C LYS A 161 -18.54 16.54 -5.84
N MET A 162 -18.53 15.53 -4.97
CA MET A 162 -19.74 14.89 -4.45
C MET A 162 -20.30 15.59 -3.21
N THR A 163 -19.47 16.35 -2.49
CA THR A 163 -19.84 17.05 -1.25
C THR A 163 -20.06 18.56 -1.43
N HIS A 164 -20.05 19.06 -2.67
CA HIS A 164 -20.31 20.46 -3.03
C HIS A 164 -21.46 20.53 -4.03
#